data_AF-A0A3R7VRN2-F1
#
_entry.id   AF-A0A3R7VRN2-F1
#
_cell.length_a   1.000
_cell.length_b   1.000
_cell.length_c   1.000
_cell.angle_alpha   90.00
_cell.angle_beta   90.00
_cell.angle_gamma   90.00
#
_symmetry.space_group_name_H-M   'P 1'
#
loop_
_entity.id
_entity.type
_entity.pdbx_description
1 polymer ?
#
loop_
_entity_poly.entity_id
_entity_poly.type
_entity_poly.pdbx_seq_one_letter_code
_entity_poly.pdbx_strand_id
1 'polypeptide(L)'
;MVFFRRSKDTGAGSDIKGTEARKLFYWVEEHKGENVMWRLPQNVMWNDNVLVREDEWGIFFRDGKAMQVFDRPDRYALTTQNIAGLQALSATLVGVKQIGEFYWAQKREFRGTFGTSEPLTFRDTDFGVVRIRIFGQFAYKVADPMLLITQFVGTKGMTTSEEIISWLKDQIIMILNDTLGELKTHKQMGILDMPAYLTEIEQLCLSKLGSETSNYGLSITKFSGLNINLPEEVQEAVDKRGAMSALGVNFMQYQSGRAIENIGRGAAEGGGGEGAGFATLGAGMGAGMGMGNVMGQSMAGGGGPAAPFGGGGQQQEAPQQQQTVACVKCGQQISPGTKFCPHCGSPQVQESEPCGSCGASVKKGMKFCPECGAKMDAGPKTCGKCGEELAPGTKFCANCGTPAE
;
A
#
# COMPACT_ATOMS: atom_id res chain seq x y z
N MET A 1 16.03 6.66 -43.62
CA MET A 1 14.69 6.69 -44.24
C MET A 1 13.69 6.28 -43.18
N VAL A 2 13.22 7.22 -42.36
CA VAL A 2 12.23 6.95 -41.30
C VAL A 2 10.86 7.24 -41.90
N PHE A 3 10.11 6.18 -42.20
CA PHE A 3 8.76 6.30 -42.70
C PHE A 3 7.86 6.86 -41.58
N PHE A 4 7.45 8.12 -41.73
CA PHE A 4 6.33 8.67 -40.98
C PHE A 4 5.10 7.80 -41.25
N ARG A 5 4.68 7.03 -40.25
CA ARG A 5 3.40 6.34 -40.25
C ARG A 5 2.33 7.44 -40.35
N ARG A 6 1.60 7.49 -41.46
CA ARG A 6 0.40 8.34 -41.62
C ARG A 6 -0.57 7.96 -40.49
N SER A 7 -0.64 8.77 -39.44
CA SER A 7 -1.71 8.69 -38.44
C SER A 7 -3.04 8.92 -39.18
N LYS A 8 -3.94 7.94 -39.10
CA LYS A 8 -5.28 7.98 -39.72
C LYS A 8 -6.29 8.71 -38.83
N ASP A 9 -5.80 9.47 -37.85
CA ASP A 9 -6.60 9.95 -36.71
C ASP A 9 -6.97 11.44 -36.86
N THR A 10 -6.35 12.10 -37.85
CA THR A 10 -6.68 13.43 -38.39
C THR A 10 -7.69 13.34 -39.52
N GLY A 11 -8.80 14.06 -39.38
CA GLY A 11 -9.66 14.39 -40.51
C GLY A 11 -9.07 15.60 -41.23
N ALA A 12 -8.86 15.50 -42.53
CA ALA A 12 -8.43 16.61 -43.38
C ALA A 12 -9.39 16.71 -44.56
N GLY A 13 -10.26 17.73 -44.54
CA GLY A 13 -11.17 18.05 -45.64
C GLY A 13 -10.67 19.28 -46.39
N SER A 14 -10.62 19.20 -47.73
CA SER A 14 -10.38 20.34 -48.61
C SER A 14 -11.59 20.49 -49.55
N ASP A 15 -12.39 21.53 -49.38
CA ASP A 15 -13.61 21.74 -50.18
C ASP A 15 -13.36 22.35 -51.57
N ILE A 16 -12.09 22.53 -51.99
CA ILE A 16 -11.78 23.16 -53.28
C ILE A 16 -10.63 22.41 -53.98
N LYS A 17 -10.93 21.73 -55.09
CA LYS A 17 -9.91 21.16 -55.98
C LYS A 17 -9.20 22.29 -56.73
N GLY A 18 -7.88 22.42 -56.56
CA GLY A 18 -7.03 23.22 -57.47
C GLY A 18 -6.43 24.52 -56.92
N THR A 19 -6.54 24.79 -55.63
CA THR A 19 -5.73 25.83 -54.95
C THR A 19 -4.86 25.11 -53.91
N GLU A 20 -3.75 25.69 -53.44
CA GLU A 20 -3.08 25.25 -52.21
C GLU A 20 -4.07 25.41 -51.05
N ALA A 21 -4.99 24.46 -50.94
CA ALA A 21 -6.30 24.66 -50.36
C ALA A 21 -6.19 24.64 -48.85
N ARG A 22 -6.65 25.73 -48.23
CA ARG A 22 -6.88 25.89 -46.79
C ARG A 22 -7.39 24.58 -46.21
N LYS A 23 -6.58 23.91 -45.39
CA LYS A 23 -6.97 22.63 -44.80
C LYS A 23 -7.78 22.90 -43.56
N LEU A 24 -8.93 22.22 -43.44
CA LEU A 24 -9.66 22.14 -42.19
C LEU A 24 -9.16 20.91 -41.43
N PHE A 25 -8.60 21.14 -40.24
CA PHE A 25 -8.23 20.09 -39.31
C PHE A 25 -9.27 19.96 -38.21
N TYR A 26 -9.61 18.73 -37.88
CA TYR A 26 -10.49 18.40 -36.78
C TYR A 26 -10.10 17.04 -36.20
N TRP A 27 -10.39 16.85 -34.91
CA TRP A 27 -10.19 15.57 -34.25
C TRP A 27 -11.28 14.59 -34.67
N VAL A 28 -10.91 13.43 -35.22
CA VAL A 28 -11.87 12.40 -35.67
C VAL A 28 -12.47 11.72 -34.44
N GLU A 29 -13.79 11.56 -34.43
CA GLU A 29 -14.54 11.02 -33.27
C GLU A 29 -14.11 9.60 -32.89
N GLU A 30 -13.76 8.76 -33.87
CA GLU A 30 -13.28 7.39 -33.66
C GLU A 30 -12.06 7.32 -32.74
N HIS A 31 -11.20 8.33 -32.75
CA HIS A 31 -9.97 8.40 -31.96
C HIS A 31 -10.09 9.29 -30.72
N LYS A 32 -11.27 9.87 -30.52
CA LYS A 32 -11.55 10.75 -29.39
C LYS A 32 -11.74 9.93 -28.13
N GLY A 33 -12.58 8.88 -28.18
CA GLY A 33 -12.69 7.80 -27.20
C GLY A 33 -12.23 8.16 -25.78
N GLU A 34 -11.26 7.41 -25.26
CA GLU A 34 -10.66 7.61 -23.93
C GLU A 34 -9.47 8.60 -23.91
N ASN A 35 -9.20 9.27 -25.03
CA ASN A 35 -8.05 10.15 -25.13
C ASN A 35 -8.35 11.52 -24.50
N VAL A 36 -7.59 11.91 -23.49
CA VAL A 36 -7.73 13.20 -22.81
C VAL A 36 -7.29 14.35 -23.71
N MET A 37 -6.21 14.13 -24.46
CA MET A 37 -5.65 15.10 -25.38
C MET A 37 -5.19 14.44 -26.67
N TRP A 38 -5.05 15.24 -27.71
CA TRP A 38 -4.48 14.79 -28.98
C TRP A 38 -3.73 15.93 -29.67
N ARG A 39 -2.54 15.62 -30.16
CA ARG A 39 -1.67 16.54 -30.89
C ARG A 39 -1.82 16.33 -32.39
N LEU A 40 -2.00 17.42 -33.13
CA LEU A 40 -1.96 17.39 -34.60
C LEU A 40 -0.56 16.92 -35.06
N PRO A 41 -0.42 15.78 -35.75
CA PRO A 41 0.88 15.28 -36.20
C PRO A 41 1.50 16.10 -37.35
N GLN A 42 0.77 17.05 -37.91
CA GLN A 42 1.20 17.90 -39.01
C GLN A 42 1.54 19.30 -38.50
N ASN A 43 2.54 19.92 -39.11
CA ASN A 43 2.85 21.32 -38.84
C ASN A 43 1.73 22.21 -39.36
N VAL A 44 1.23 23.08 -38.49
CA VAL A 44 0.14 24.00 -38.81
C VAL A 44 0.69 25.27 -39.42
N MET A 45 0.14 25.66 -40.57
CA MET A 45 0.57 26.83 -41.31
C MET A 45 -0.37 28.01 -41.08
N TRP A 46 0.14 29.19 -41.44
CA TRP A 46 -0.66 30.40 -41.52
C TRP A 46 -1.90 30.20 -42.41
N ASN A 47 -3.07 30.70 -41.99
CA ASN A 47 -4.37 30.54 -42.67
C ASN A 47 -4.97 29.11 -42.67
N ASP A 48 -4.38 28.13 -41.99
CA ASP A 48 -5.06 26.86 -41.76
C ASP A 48 -6.28 27.05 -40.84
N ASN A 49 -7.29 26.21 -41.03
CA ASN A 49 -8.50 26.24 -40.22
C ASN A 49 -8.53 25.06 -39.26
N VAL A 50 -8.93 25.30 -38.03
CA VAL A 50 -9.13 24.28 -37.01
C VAL A 50 -10.57 24.34 -36.50
N LEU A 51 -11.21 23.18 -36.38
CA LEU A 51 -12.52 23.07 -35.73
C LEU A 51 -12.31 22.73 -34.26
N VAL A 52 -12.93 23.52 -33.39
CA VAL A 52 -13.04 23.22 -31.96
C VAL A 52 -14.52 22.97 -31.66
N ARG A 53 -14.83 21.79 -31.14
CA ARG A 53 -16.21 21.43 -30.75
C ARG A 53 -16.55 21.91 -29.34
N GLU A 54 -17.82 21.82 -28.97
CA GLU A 54 -18.30 22.28 -27.65
C GLU A 54 -17.58 21.60 -26.49
N ASP A 55 -17.28 20.31 -26.64
CA ASP A 55 -16.64 19.46 -25.65
C ASP A 55 -15.11 19.43 -25.75
N GLU A 56 -14.52 20.36 -26.50
CA GLU A 56 -13.08 20.46 -26.73
C GLU A 56 -12.54 21.86 -26.36
N TRP A 57 -11.28 21.90 -25.96
CA TRP A 57 -10.45 23.10 -26.00
C TRP A 57 -9.46 22.92 -27.15
N GLY A 58 -9.23 24.00 -27.90
CA GLY A 58 -8.15 24.08 -28.87
C GLY A 58 -6.97 24.86 -28.29
N ILE A 59 -5.74 24.37 -28.45
CA ILE A 59 -4.55 25.07 -27.95
C ILE A 59 -3.54 25.18 -29.08
N PHE A 60 -3.21 26.41 -29.44
CA PHE A 60 -2.24 26.70 -30.49
C PHE A 60 -0.91 27.16 -29.89
N PHE A 61 0.15 26.46 -30.27
CA PHE A 61 1.53 26.79 -29.95
C PHE A 61 2.25 27.22 -31.23
N ARG A 62 3.12 28.21 -31.08
CA ARG A 62 4.01 28.65 -32.16
C ARG A 62 5.40 28.84 -31.62
N ASP A 63 6.37 28.22 -32.28
CA ASP A 63 7.80 28.28 -31.93
C ASP A 63 8.02 28.00 -30.42
N GLY A 64 7.25 27.05 -29.87
CA GLY A 64 7.31 26.62 -28.45
C GLY A 64 6.55 27.52 -27.46
N LYS A 65 5.92 28.61 -27.88
CA LYS A 65 5.10 29.48 -27.01
C LYS A 65 3.62 29.20 -27.18
N ALA A 66 2.89 29.09 -26.07
CA ALA A 66 1.44 29.05 -26.08
C ALA A 66 0.91 30.40 -26.55
N MET A 67 0.19 30.41 -27.67
CA MET A 67 -0.26 31.65 -28.32
C MET A 67 -1.71 31.96 -27.96
N GLN A 68 -2.58 30.98 -28.05
CA GLN A 68 -4.01 31.16 -27.82
C GLN A 68 -4.64 29.84 -27.38
N VAL A 69 -5.58 29.96 -26.43
CA VAL A 69 -6.50 28.90 -26.05
C VAL A 69 -7.88 29.26 -26.61
N PHE A 70 -8.48 28.31 -27.33
CA PHE A 70 -9.80 28.39 -27.92
C PHE A 70 -10.78 27.62 -27.03
N ASP A 71 -11.58 28.34 -26.27
CA ASP A 71 -12.54 27.82 -25.30
C ASP A 71 -13.97 27.71 -25.86
N ARG A 72 -14.29 28.48 -26.90
CA ARG A 72 -15.61 28.49 -27.56
C ARG A 72 -15.65 27.53 -28.75
N PRO A 73 -16.80 26.89 -28.98
CA PRO A 73 -17.00 26.07 -30.17
C PRO A 73 -17.06 26.94 -31.42
N ASP A 74 -16.09 26.82 -32.31
CA ASP A 74 -16.11 27.48 -33.61
C ASP A 74 -15.08 26.87 -34.57
N ARG A 75 -15.12 27.31 -35.83
CA ARG A 75 -14.04 27.16 -36.81
C ARG A 75 -13.12 28.37 -36.72
N TYR A 76 -11.91 28.16 -36.24
CA TYR A 76 -10.91 29.21 -36.13
C TYR A 76 -9.94 29.16 -37.31
N ALA A 77 -9.86 30.28 -38.03
CA ALA A 77 -8.75 30.52 -38.95
C ALA A 77 -7.52 30.99 -38.14
N LEU A 78 -6.41 30.29 -38.28
CA LEU A 78 -5.16 30.61 -37.57
C LEU A 78 -4.47 31.78 -38.25
N THR A 79 -4.87 32.98 -37.83
CA THR A 79 -4.42 34.28 -38.37
C THR A 79 -4.02 35.23 -37.24
N THR A 80 -3.33 36.31 -37.60
CA THR A 80 -2.94 37.43 -36.70
C THR A 80 -4.11 38.05 -35.95
N GLN A 81 -5.34 37.89 -36.46
CA GLN A 81 -6.55 38.51 -35.90
C GLN A 81 -7.16 37.71 -34.75
N ASN A 82 -6.99 36.38 -34.74
CA ASN A 82 -7.60 35.48 -33.76
C ASN A 82 -6.67 35.09 -32.61
N ILE A 83 -5.43 35.56 -32.63
CA ILE A 83 -4.39 35.25 -31.66
C ILE A 83 -3.78 36.57 -31.20
N ALA A 84 -3.95 36.91 -29.92
CA ALA A 84 -3.34 38.11 -29.37
C ALA A 84 -1.80 38.04 -29.42
N GLY A 85 -1.13 39.14 -29.75
CA GLY A 85 0.35 39.24 -29.73
C GLY A 85 1.08 38.84 -31.02
N LEU A 86 0.37 38.39 -32.04
CA LEU A 86 0.96 37.96 -33.32
C LEU A 86 1.54 39.11 -34.17
N GLN A 87 1.16 40.37 -33.88
CA GLN A 87 1.64 41.57 -34.57
C GLN A 87 3.11 41.92 -34.27
N ALA A 88 3.66 41.46 -33.13
CA ALA A 88 5.02 41.79 -32.73
C ALA A 88 6.11 40.95 -33.43
N LEU A 89 5.73 39.87 -34.12
CA LEU A 89 6.66 38.90 -34.73
C LEU A 89 6.65 38.92 -36.27
N SER A 90 5.81 39.74 -36.90
CA SER A 90 5.67 39.79 -38.37
C SER A 90 6.85 40.48 -39.09
N ALA A 91 7.85 40.98 -38.37
CA ALA A 91 8.93 41.79 -38.94
C ALA A 91 10.25 41.04 -39.21
N THR A 92 10.39 39.76 -38.86
CA THR A 92 11.69 39.08 -38.97
C THR A 92 11.63 37.70 -39.63
N LEU A 93 12.29 37.66 -40.80
CA LEU A 93 12.84 36.52 -41.56
C LEU A 93 11.90 35.65 -42.42
N VAL A 94 11.88 36.04 -43.69
CA VAL A 94 11.85 35.14 -44.85
C VAL A 94 12.94 34.07 -44.67
N GLY A 95 12.56 32.78 -44.60
CA GLY A 95 13.49 31.65 -44.61
C GLY A 95 13.50 30.76 -43.35
N VAL A 96 12.84 31.15 -42.26
CA VAL A 96 12.69 30.29 -41.07
C VAL A 96 11.38 29.49 -41.19
N LYS A 97 11.49 28.15 -41.13
CA LYS A 97 10.33 27.26 -41.12
C LYS A 97 9.58 27.46 -39.80
N GLN A 98 8.48 28.21 -39.84
CA GLN A 98 7.61 28.43 -38.68
C GLN A 98 7.02 27.10 -38.21
N ILE A 99 7.21 26.76 -36.93
CA ILE A 99 6.67 25.53 -36.35
C ILE A 99 5.40 25.89 -35.58
N GLY A 100 4.27 25.44 -36.11
CA GLY A 100 2.95 25.57 -35.51
C GLY A 100 2.46 24.21 -35.03
N GLU A 101 2.12 24.12 -33.76
CA GLU A 101 1.57 22.91 -33.15
C GLU A 101 0.16 23.21 -32.63
N PHE A 102 -0.76 22.28 -32.85
CA PHE A 102 -2.13 22.40 -32.36
C PHE A 102 -2.51 21.17 -31.55
N TYR A 103 -3.14 21.40 -30.42
CA TYR A 103 -3.61 20.37 -29.50
C TYR A 103 -5.10 20.52 -29.29
N TRP A 104 -5.80 19.40 -29.21
CA TRP A 104 -7.15 19.32 -28.68
C TRP A 104 -7.10 18.68 -27.29
N ALA A 105 -7.90 19.18 -26.37
CA ALA A 105 -8.12 18.59 -25.05
C ALA A 105 -9.62 18.50 -24.77
N GLN A 106 -10.09 17.38 -24.20
CA GLN A 106 -11.52 17.21 -23.93
C GLN A 106 -11.96 17.91 -22.62
N LYS A 107 -13.16 18.49 -22.64
CA LYS A 107 -13.84 19.14 -21.49
C LYS A 107 -14.51 18.17 -20.55
N ARG A 108 -14.93 17.02 -21.09
CA ARG A 108 -15.72 16.05 -20.35
C ARG A 108 -14.93 15.43 -19.21
N GLU A 109 -15.66 14.84 -18.28
CA GLU A 109 -15.07 14.03 -17.23
C GLU A 109 -14.70 12.64 -17.77
N PHE A 110 -13.55 12.15 -17.34
CA PHE A 110 -13.06 10.80 -17.56
C PHE A 110 -13.11 10.01 -16.27
N ARG A 111 -13.25 8.69 -16.40
CA ARG A 111 -13.25 7.76 -15.26
C ARG A 111 -12.11 6.77 -15.45
N GLY A 112 -11.45 6.45 -14.35
CA GLY A 112 -10.38 5.48 -14.31
C GLY A 112 -10.46 4.63 -13.05
N THR A 113 -9.79 3.49 -13.08
CA THR A 113 -9.56 2.64 -11.92
C THR A 113 -8.09 2.72 -11.53
N PHE A 114 -7.81 2.62 -10.24
CA PHE A 114 -6.45 2.52 -9.73
C PHE A 114 -6.34 1.31 -8.81
N GLY A 115 -5.12 0.82 -8.65
CA GLY A 115 -4.83 -0.28 -7.76
C GLY A 115 -3.33 -0.36 -7.50
N THR A 116 -2.98 -0.81 -6.30
CA THR A 116 -1.59 -1.06 -5.94
C THR A 116 -1.08 -2.28 -6.69
N SER A 117 -0.12 -2.09 -7.60
CA SER A 117 0.52 -3.19 -8.34
C SER A 117 1.23 -4.16 -7.41
N GLU A 118 1.93 -3.62 -6.41
CA GLU A 118 2.59 -4.38 -5.34
C GLU A 118 1.83 -4.21 -4.03
N PRO A 119 1.74 -5.26 -3.19
CA PRO A 119 1.13 -5.15 -1.87
C PRO A 119 1.84 -4.13 -0.97
N LEU A 120 1.06 -3.28 -0.33
CA LEU A 120 1.54 -2.32 0.65
C LEU A 120 1.78 -3.00 1.99
N THR A 121 2.95 -2.76 2.56
CA THR A 121 3.30 -3.33 3.87
C THR A 121 2.71 -2.45 4.97
N PHE A 122 1.70 -2.97 5.66
CA PHE A 122 1.00 -2.32 6.75
C PHE A 122 1.29 -3.02 8.08
N ARG A 123 1.89 -2.31 9.04
CA ARG A 123 2.09 -2.86 10.39
C ARG A 123 0.85 -2.61 11.24
N ASP A 124 0.23 -3.69 11.70
CA ASP A 124 -0.93 -3.74 12.57
C ASP A 124 -0.52 -4.20 13.99
N THR A 125 -1.31 -3.83 15.01
CA THR A 125 -1.05 -4.21 16.41
C THR A 125 -1.41 -5.66 16.70
N ASP A 126 -2.45 -6.18 16.05
CA ASP A 126 -3.04 -7.49 16.36
C ASP A 126 -2.53 -8.60 15.44
N PHE A 127 -2.11 -8.24 14.23
CA PHE A 127 -1.64 -9.18 13.19
C PHE A 127 -0.17 -8.98 12.81
N GLY A 128 0.53 -7.99 13.38
CA GLY A 128 1.93 -7.72 13.07
C GLY A 128 2.10 -7.09 11.69
N VAL A 129 2.91 -7.65 10.80
CA VAL A 129 3.12 -7.08 9.47
C VAL A 129 2.17 -7.73 8.47
N VAL A 130 1.22 -6.95 7.96
CA VAL A 130 0.21 -7.36 6.98
C VAL A 130 0.53 -6.74 5.62
N ARG A 131 0.29 -7.47 4.54
CA ARG A 131 0.44 -6.96 3.17
C ARG A 131 -0.93 -6.75 2.55
N ILE A 132 -1.32 -5.50 2.35
CA ILE A 132 -2.65 -5.15 1.83
C ILE A 132 -2.56 -4.70 0.38
N ARG A 133 -3.59 -5.00 -0.41
CA ARG A 133 -3.77 -4.41 -1.73
C ARG A 133 -4.96 -3.48 -1.70
N ILE A 134 -4.83 -2.32 -2.32
CA ILE A 134 -5.90 -1.33 -2.34
C ILE A 134 -6.28 -1.04 -3.78
N PHE A 135 -7.58 -1.01 -4.03
CA PHE A 135 -8.18 -0.73 -5.32
C PHE A 135 -9.21 0.38 -5.17
N GLY A 136 -9.48 1.10 -6.24
CA GLY A 136 -10.54 2.09 -6.24
C GLY A 136 -10.80 2.70 -7.60
N GLN A 137 -11.69 3.68 -7.60
CA GLN A 137 -12.10 4.41 -8.79
C GLN A 137 -11.88 5.90 -8.60
N PHE A 138 -11.54 6.58 -9.69
CA PHE A 138 -11.39 8.02 -9.70
C PHE A 138 -12.00 8.61 -10.96
N ALA A 139 -12.42 9.86 -10.86
CA ALA A 139 -12.84 10.66 -11.99
C ALA A 139 -11.99 11.92 -12.06
N TYR A 140 -11.65 12.32 -13.28
CA TYR A 140 -10.78 13.45 -13.53
C TYR A 140 -11.22 14.20 -14.79
N LYS A 141 -10.87 15.47 -14.85
CA LYS A 141 -11.10 16.33 -16.00
C LYS A 141 -9.95 17.30 -16.19
N VAL A 142 -9.83 17.84 -17.39
CA VAL A 142 -8.90 18.94 -17.67
C VAL A 142 -9.47 20.22 -17.08
N ALA A 143 -8.72 20.85 -16.18
CA ALA A 143 -9.06 22.13 -15.57
C ALA A 143 -8.42 23.30 -16.31
N ASP A 144 -7.16 23.15 -16.70
CA ASP A 144 -6.41 24.11 -17.51
C ASP A 144 -5.60 23.35 -18.57
N PRO A 145 -5.98 23.41 -19.85
CA PRO A 145 -5.25 22.68 -20.89
C PRO A 145 -3.91 23.33 -21.23
N MET A 146 -3.69 24.62 -20.95
CA MET A 146 -2.38 25.22 -21.20
C MET A 146 -1.35 24.65 -20.22
N LEU A 147 -1.72 24.52 -18.94
CA LEU A 147 -0.89 23.83 -17.95
C LEU A 147 -0.73 22.35 -18.29
N LEU A 148 -1.81 21.66 -18.71
CA LEU A 148 -1.74 20.27 -19.14
C LEU A 148 -0.67 20.05 -20.21
N ILE A 149 -0.72 20.79 -21.31
CA ILE A 149 0.23 20.59 -22.42
C ILE A 149 1.65 20.98 -22.02
N THR A 150 1.83 22.10 -21.33
CA THR A 150 3.18 22.57 -20.95
C THR A 150 3.87 21.64 -19.92
N GLN A 151 3.12 21.10 -18.97
CA GLN A 151 3.66 20.19 -17.96
C GLN A 151 3.87 18.77 -18.50
N PHE A 152 2.88 18.17 -19.17
CA PHE A 152 2.99 16.79 -19.65
C PHE A 152 3.80 16.68 -20.93
N VAL A 153 3.45 17.45 -21.96
CA VAL A 153 4.11 17.35 -23.27
C VAL A 153 5.46 18.06 -23.25
N GLY A 154 5.52 19.24 -22.64
CA GLY A 154 6.76 20.04 -22.56
C GLY A 154 7.78 19.46 -21.57
N THR A 155 7.41 19.34 -20.29
CA THR A 155 8.37 18.99 -19.23
C THR A 155 8.61 17.49 -19.11
N LYS A 156 7.55 16.66 -19.20
CA LYS A 156 7.64 15.21 -19.00
C LYS A 156 7.80 14.42 -20.31
N GLY A 157 7.60 15.04 -21.47
CA GLY A 157 7.61 14.36 -22.77
C GLY A 157 6.47 13.35 -22.94
N MET A 158 5.46 13.39 -22.08
CA MET A 158 4.29 12.52 -22.15
C MET A 158 3.36 13.03 -23.24
N THR A 159 3.15 12.21 -24.27
CA THR A 159 2.41 12.61 -25.47
C THR A 159 1.11 11.84 -25.65
N THR A 160 0.89 10.80 -24.86
CA THR A 160 -0.31 9.97 -24.93
C THR A 160 -1.15 10.10 -23.68
N SER A 161 -2.46 9.86 -23.82
CA SER A 161 -3.40 9.89 -22.70
C SER A 161 -3.13 8.76 -21.70
N GLU A 162 -2.64 7.61 -22.17
CA GLU A 162 -2.28 6.47 -21.33
C GLU A 162 -1.16 6.80 -20.35
N GLU A 163 -0.13 7.53 -20.80
CA GLU A 163 0.97 8.00 -19.94
C GLU A 163 0.47 8.94 -18.83
N ILE A 164 -0.44 9.87 -19.17
CA ILE A 164 -1.06 10.78 -18.20
C ILE A 164 -1.87 9.99 -17.16
N ILE A 165 -2.66 9.02 -17.61
CA ILE A 165 -3.46 8.15 -16.74
C ILE A 165 -2.55 7.32 -15.82
N SER A 166 -1.46 6.77 -16.35
CA SER A 166 -0.49 6.01 -15.54
C SER A 166 0.13 6.91 -14.47
N TRP A 167 0.57 8.11 -14.84
CA TRP A 167 1.12 9.08 -13.89
C TRP A 167 0.09 9.44 -12.80
N LEU A 168 -1.18 9.65 -13.17
CA LEU A 168 -2.26 9.91 -12.20
C LEU A 168 -2.44 8.76 -11.22
N LYS A 169 -2.40 7.51 -11.68
CA LYS A 169 -2.49 6.33 -10.81
C LYS A 169 -1.34 6.29 -9.81
N ASP A 170 -0.12 6.62 -10.24
CA ASP A 170 1.05 6.67 -9.37
C ASP A 170 0.90 7.76 -8.30
N GLN A 171 0.42 8.96 -8.69
CA GLN A 171 0.15 10.05 -7.73
C GLN A 171 -0.92 9.65 -6.71
N ILE A 172 -1.99 9.00 -7.16
CA ILE A 172 -3.05 8.48 -6.29
C ILE A 172 -2.48 7.50 -5.26
N ILE A 173 -1.68 6.53 -5.69
CA ILE A 173 -1.11 5.52 -4.79
C ILE A 173 -0.17 6.18 -3.77
N MET A 174 0.65 7.13 -4.19
CA MET A 174 1.54 7.89 -3.30
C MET A 174 0.77 8.63 -2.21
N ILE A 175 -0.26 9.40 -2.59
CA ILE A 175 -1.08 10.19 -1.65
C ILE A 175 -1.91 9.29 -0.73
N LEU A 176 -2.41 8.17 -1.25
CA LEU A 176 -3.13 7.18 -0.46
C LEU A 176 -2.21 6.59 0.62
N ASN A 177 -0.98 6.21 0.26
CA ASN A 177 0.00 5.68 1.22
C ASN A 177 0.33 6.67 2.33
N ASP A 178 0.56 7.93 1.96
CA ASP A 178 0.80 9.01 2.91
C ASP A 178 -0.39 9.21 3.85
N THR A 179 -1.60 9.26 3.32
CA THR A 179 -2.84 9.43 4.09
C THR A 179 -3.08 8.26 5.06
N LEU A 180 -2.84 7.02 4.62
CA LEU A 180 -2.94 5.84 5.49
C LEU A 180 -1.87 5.85 6.60
N GLY A 181 -0.65 6.31 6.28
CA GLY A 181 0.44 6.47 7.25
C GLY A 181 0.11 7.50 8.33
N GLU A 182 -0.43 8.65 7.95
CA GLU A 182 -0.90 9.69 8.87
C GLU A 182 -2.03 9.19 9.77
N LEU A 183 -3.06 8.58 9.18
CA LEU A 183 -4.22 8.08 9.93
C LEU A 183 -3.83 6.99 10.93
N LYS A 184 -2.91 6.11 10.55
CA LYS A 184 -2.33 5.13 11.47
C LYS A 184 -1.59 5.80 12.64
N THR A 185 -0.78 6.81 12.35
CA THR A 185 0.04 7.48 13.38
C THR A 185 -0.82 8.30 14.35
N HIS A 186 -1.82 9.01 13.84
CA HIS A 186 -2.65 9.94 14.62
C HIS A 186 -3.87 9.28 15.27
N LYS A 187 -4.48 8.27 14.63
CA LYS A 187 -5.70 7.61 15.11
C LYS A 187 -5.50 6.17 15.58
N GLN A 188 -4.27 5.66 15.57
CA GLN A 188 -3.96 4.26 15.88
C GLN A 188 -4.85 3.28 15.11
N MET A 189 -5.16 3.59 13.86
CA MET A 189 -6.10 2.82 13.05
C MET A 189 -5.56 1.40 12.79
N GLY A 190 -6.27 0.39 13.29
CA GLY A 190 -6.02 -1.01 12.97
C GLY A 190 -6.54 -1.37 11.58
N ILE A 191 -6.05 -2.47 11.00
CA ILE A 191 -6.48 -2.94 9.68
C ILE A 191 -7.97 -3.26 9.64
N LEU A 192 -8.53 -3.73 10.76
CA LEU A 192 -9.95 -4.08 10.90
C LEU A 192 -10.86 -2.86 11.01
N ASP A 193 -10.32 -1.70 11.41
CA ASP A 193 -11.08 -0.46 11.53
C ASP A 193 -11.12 0.32 10.21
N MET A 194 -10.21 0.03 9.27
CA MET A 194 -10.13 0.74 7.99
C MET A 194 -11.46 0.80 7.21
N PRO A 195 -12.28 -0.27 7.15
CA PRO A 195 -13.58 -0.23 6.47
C PRO A 195 -14.51 0.86 7.01
N ALA A 196 -14.44 1.16 8.32
CA ALA A 196 -15.26 2.19 8.94
C ALA A 196 -14.83 3.61 8.56
N TYR A 197 -13.58 3.78 8.11
CA TYR A 197 -12.99 5.08 7.79
C TYR A 197 -12.79 5.31 6.28
N LEU A 198 -13.34 4.44 5.41
CA LEU A 198 -13.11 4.55 3.97
C LEU A 198 -13.55 5.89 3.41
N THR A 199 -14.69 6.43 3.84
CA THR A 199 -15.19 7.73 3.38
C THR A 199 -14.28 8.88 3.81
N GLU A 200 -13.77 8.87 5.04
CA GLU A 200 -12.80 9.87 5.50
C GLU A 200 -11.49 9.78 4.71
N ILE A 201 -10.99 8.56 4.47
CA ILE A 201 -9.80 8.34 3.64
C ILE A 201 -10.03 8.88 2.24
N GLU A 202 -11.20 8.61 1.64
CA GLU A 202 -11.55 9.08 0.30
C GLU A 202 -11.53 10.61 0.23
N GLN A 203 -12.14 11.31 1.20
CA GLN A 203 -12.18 12.78 1.21
C GLN A 203 -10.80 13.40 1.46
N LEU A 204 -10.01 12.84 2.36
CA LEU A 204 -8.64 13.31 2.62
C LEU A 204 -7.76 13.15 1.37
N CYS A 205 -7.84 12.00 0.71
CA CYS A 205 -7.12 11.75 -0.54
C CYS A 205 -7.57 12.71 -1.63
N LEU A 206 -8.88 12.92 -1.79
CA LEU A 206 -9.43 13.85 -2.79
C LEU A 206 -8.92 15.28 -2.59
N SER A 207 -8.88 15.76 -1.33
CA SER A 207 -8.36 17.09 -1.01
C SER A 207 -6.87 17.23 -1.38
N LYS A 208 -6.03 16.26 -0.97
CA LYS A 208 -4.59 16.27 -1.28
C LYS A 208 -4.32 16.13 -2.79
N LEU A 209 -5.06 15.25 -3.46
CA LEU A 209 -4.98 15.06 -4.91
C LEU A 209 -5.38 16.32 -5.68
N GLY A 210 -6.40 17.04 -5.20
CA GLY A 210 -6.85 18.28 -5.80
C GLY A 210 -5.73 19.32 -5.88
N SER A 211 -5.01 19.54 -4.78
CA SER A 211 -3.87 20.48 -4.76
C SER A 211 -2.74 20.04 -5.67
N GLU A 212 -2.35 18.76 -5.63
CA GLU A 212 -1.20 18.26 -6.42
C GLU A 212 -1.49 18.26 -7.93
N THR A 213 -2.66 17.77 -8.34
CA THR A 213 -3.00 17.64 -9.77
C THR A 213 -3.33 18.97 -10.44
N SER A 214 -3.78 19.98 -9.67
CA SER A 214 -4.10 21.31 -10.21
C SER A 214 -2.89 22.01 -10.84
N ASN A 215 -1.70 21.80 -10.29
CA ASN A 215 -0.43 22.32 -10.83
C ASN A 215 -0.10 21.78 -12.23
N TYR A 216 -0.72 20.66 -12.61
CA TYR A 216 -0.57 20.00 -13.91
C TYR A 216 -1.77 20.25 -14.83
N GLY A 217 -2.69 21.14 -14.47
CA GLY A 217 -3.88 21.44 -15.27
C GLY A 217 -4.97 20.38 -15.21
N LEU A 218 -4.89 19.43 -14.28
CA LEU A 218 -5.87 18.37 -14.07
C LEU A 218 -6.64 18.59 -12.77
N SER A 219 -7.89 18.14 -12.73
CA SER A 219 -8.71 18.16 -11.52
C SER A 219 -9.30 16.78 -11.30
N ILE A 220 -9.04 16.20 -10.13
CA ILE A 220 -9.75 15.00 -9.65
C ILE A 220 -11.07 15.45 -9.05
N THR A 221 -12.18 15.04 -9.67
CA THR A 221 -13.54 15.41 -9.26
C THR A 221 -14.15 14.40 -8.31
N LYS A 222 -13.74 13.14 -8.43
CA LYS A 222 -14.23 12.04 -7.60
C LYS A 222 -13.12 11.07 -7.29
N PHE A 223 -13.10 10.61 -6.04
CA PHE A 223 -12.26 9.53 -5.58
C PHE A 223 -13.12 8.66 -4.68
N SER A 224 -13.38 7.41 -5.10
CA SER A 224 -14.41 6.59 -4.46
C SER A 224 -14.25 5.10 -4.72
N GLY A 225 -14.97 4.29 -3.96
CA GLY A 225 -15.01 2.85 -4.15
C GLY A 225 -13.71 2.20 -3.71
N LEU A 226 -13.07 2.77 -2.68
CA LEU A 226 -11.91 2.16 -2.05
C LEU A 226 -12.26 0.75 -1.54
N ASN A 227 -11.43 -0.21 -1.92
CA ASN A 227 -11.51 -1.58 -1.45
C ASN A 227 -10.11 -2.03 -1.03
N ILE A 228 -9.99 -2.50 0.22
CA ILE A 228 -8.74 -2.95 0.82
C ILE A 228 -8.85 -4.47 0.99
N ASN A 229 -8.09 -5.18 0.17
CA ASN A 229 -8.02 -6.64 0.22
C ASN A 229 -6.93 -7.08 1.20
N LEU A 230 -7.33 -7.88 2.18
CA LEU A 230 -6.43 -8.55 3.10
C LEU A 230 -5.89 -9.85 2.46
N PRO A 231 -4.67 -10.27 2.83
CA PRO A 231 -4.12 -11.54 2.38
C PRO A 231 -4.85 -12.70 3.09
N GLU A 232 -4.91 -13.87 2.45
CA GLU A 232 -5.71 -15.02 2.88
C GLU A 232 -5.32 -15.51 4.28
N GLU A 233 -4.04 -15.46 4.64
CA GLU A 233 -3.55 -15.85 5.96
C GLU A 233 -4.11 -14.96 7.08
N VAL A 234 -4.28 -13.68 6.79
CA VAL A 234 -4.87 -12.73 7.75
C VAL A 234 -6.38 -12.88 7.77
N GLN A 235 -7.02 -13.12 6.63
CA GLN A 235 -8.46 -13.39 6.57
C GLN A 235 -8.81 -14.64 7.39
N GLU A 236 -8.07 -15.73 7.24
CA GLU A 236 -8.24 -16.93 8.06
C GLU A 236 -8.01 -16.67 9.55
N ALA A 237 -7.02 -15.86 9.90
CA ALA A 237 -6.73 -15.52 11.29
C ALA A 237 -7.86 -14.70 11.91
N VAL A 238 -8.43 -13.76 11.14
CA VAL A 238 -9.62 -12.97 11.51
C VAL A 238 -10.81 -13.90 11.70
N ASP A 239 -11.09 -14.79 10.75
CA ASP A 239 -12.24 -15.70 10.81
C ASP A 239 -12.11 -16.69 11.98
N LYS A 240 -10.91 -17.24 12.22
CA LYS A 240 -10.63 -18.11 13.38
C LYS A 240 -10.82 -17.35 14.69
N ARG A 241 -10.29 -16.13 14.80
CA ARG A 241 -10.44 -15.30 16.00
C ARG A 241 -11.90 -14.91 16.23
N GLY A 242 -12.63 -14.56 15.17
CA GLY A 242 -14.05 -14.26 15.20
C GLY A 242 -14.88 -15.47 15.65
N ALA A 243 -14.61 -16.66 15.11
CA ALA A 243 -15.28 -17.89 15.52
C ALA A 243 -15.02 -18.24 16.99
N MET A 244 -13.78 -18.14 17.45
CA MET A 244 -13.44 -18.34 18.87
C MET A 244 -14.14 -17.34 19.78
N SER A 245 -14.16 -16.06 19.39
CA SER A 245 -14.81 -15.00 20.15
C SER A 245 -16.33 -15.16 20.21
N ALA A 246 -16.97 -15.52 19.11
CA ALA A 246 -18.42 -15.75 19.05
C ALA A 246 -18.85 -16.96 19.89
N LEU A 247 -18.03 -18.01 19.89
CA LEU A 247 -18.27 -19.23 20.67
C LEU A 247 -17.83 -19.09 22.14
N GLY A 248 -17.12 -18.01 22.50
CA GLY A 248 -16.58 -17.81 23.85
C GLY A 248 -15.54 -18.85 24.26
N VAL A 249 -14.90 -19.52 23.29
CA VAL A 249 -13.99 -20.64 23.52
C VAL A 249 -12.54 -20.23 23.26
N ASN A 250 -11.63 -20.77 24.07
CA ASN A 250 -10.20 -20.62 23.83
C ASN A 250 -9.74 -21.48 22.64
N PHE A 251 -8.57 -21.17 22.07
CA PHE A 251 -8.00 -21.90 20.93
C PHE A 251 -8.00 -23.42 21.12
N MET A 252 -7.72 -23.90 22.33
CA MET A 252 -7.70 -25.33 22.62
C MET A 252 -9.09 -25.98 22.53
N GLN A 253 -10.12 -25.30 23.04
CA GLN A 253 -11.50 -25.76 22.99
C GLN A 253 -12.06 -25.69 21.56
N TYR A 254 -11.67 -24.67 20.79
CA TYR A 254 -12.05 -24.53 19.39
C TYR A 254 -11.47 -25.66 18.53
N GLN A 255 -10.19 -25.98 18.72
CA GLN A 255 -9.54 -27.10 18.03
C GLN A 255 -10.16 -28.46 18.41
N SER A 256 -10.48 -28.69 19.70
CA SER A 256 -11.17 -29.91 20.11
C SER A 256 -12.59 -30.01 19.51
N GLY A 257 -13.32 -28.89 19.45
CA GLY A 257 -14.67 -28.84 18.86
C GLY A 257 -14.65 -29.14 17.36
N ARG A 258 -13.74 -28.51 16.60
CA ARG A 258 -13.53 -28.76 15.16
C ARG A 258 -13.13 -30.21 14.87
N ALA A 259 -12.30 -30.82 15.73
CA ALA A 259 -11.90 -32.23 15.57
C ALA A 259 -13.11 -33.17 15.72
N ILE A 260 -13.96 -32.93 16.72
CA ILE A 260 -15.18 -33.72 16.94
C ILE A 260 -16.19 -33.48 15.81
N GLU A 261 -16.35 -32.25 15.34
CA GLU A 261 -17.23 -31.89 14.22
C GLU A 261 -16.80 -32.55 12.91
N ASN A 262 -15.51 -32.53 12.57
CA ASN A 262 -14.99 -33.18 11.36
C ASN A 262 -15.18 -34.72 11.40
N ILE A 263 -15.07 -35.33 12.58
CA ILE A 263 -15.39 -36.76 12.78
C ILE A 263 -16.90 -37.00 12.55
N GLY A 264 -17.76 -36.11 13.07
CA GLY A 264 -19.21 -36.18 12.87
C GLY A 264 -19.66 -35.95 11.42
N ARG A 265 -19.03 -35.02 10.70
CA ARG A 265 -19.34 -34.74 9.29
C ARG A 265 -18.87 -35.84 8.36
N GLY A 266 -17.69 -36.44 8.62
CA GLY A 266 -17.23 -37.63 7.89
C GLY A 266 -18.13 -38.86 8.09
N ALA A 267 -18.90 -38.91 9.17
CA ALA A 267 -19.93 -39.93 9.39
C ALA A 267 -21.29 -39.59 8.74
N ALA A 268 -21.58 -38.29 8.52
CA ALA A 268 -22.86 -37.81 7.98
C ALA A 268 -22.86 -37.60 6.45
N GLU A 269 -21.74 -37.21 5.86
CA GLU A 269 -21.54 -37.17 4.40
C GLU A 269 -21.31 -38.60 3.90
N GLY A 270 -22.43 -39.29 3.67
CA GLY A 270 -22.51 -40.72 3.37
C GLY A 270 -21.52 -41.25 2.32
N GLY A 271 -20.34 -41.66 2.78
CA GLY A 271 -19.56 -42.74 2.20
C GLY A 271 -20.28 -44.07 2.45
N GLY A 272 -21.45 -44.23 1.83
CA GLY A 272 -22.29 -45.44 1.83
C GLY A 272 -21.66 -46.59 1.05
N GLY A 273 -20.43 -46.94 1.38
CA GLY A 273 -19.82 -48.22 1.06
C GLY A 273 -19.62 -48.97 2.36
N GLU A 274 -20.14 -50.19 2.43
CA GLU A 274 -20.17 -51.13 3.58
C GLU A 274 -18.80 -51.51 4.18
N GLY A 275 -17.74 -50.72 3.95
CA GLY A 275 -16.43 -50.86 4.58
C GLY A 275 -15.75 -49.55 5.02
N ALA A 276 -16.29 -48.36 4.71
CA ALA A 276 -15.64 -47.08 5.02
C ALA A 276 -16.15 -46.41 6.31
N GLY A 277 -17.43 -46.60 6.66
CA GLY A 277 -18.01 -46.14 7.93
C GLY A 277 -17.43 -46.86 9.16
N PHE A 278 -16.99 -48.12 8.99
CA PHE A 278 -16.37 -48.90 10.07
C PHE A 278 -14.86 -48.67 10.22
N ALA A 279 -14.17 -48.20 9.17
CA ALA A 279 -12.74 -47.86 9.25
C ALA A 279 -12.51 -46.49 9.91
N THR A 280 -13.41 -45.53 9.69
CA THR A 280 -13.40 -44.21 10.36
C THR A 280 -13.94 -44.31 11.79
N LEU A 281 -14.94 -45.17 12.05
CA LEU A 281 -15.24 -45.60 13.42
C LEU A 281 -14.10 -46.42 14.04
N GLY A 282 -13.32 -47.21 13.28
CA GLY A 282 -12.17 -47.94 13.81
C GLY A 282 -11.03 -47.05 14.31
N ALA A 283 -10.82 -45.88 13.70
CA ALA A 283 -9.84 -44.89 14.14
C ALA A 283 -10.39 -43.92 15.22
N GLY A 284 -11.64 -43.47 15.11
CA GLY A 284 -12.29 -42.59 16.09
C GLY A 284 -12.76 -43.31 17.37
N MET A 285 -13.18 -44.58 17.25
CA MET A 285 -13.58 -45.44 18.37
C MET A 285 -12.35 -46.12 19.01
N GLY A 286 -11.22 -46.26 18.30
CA GLY A 286 -9.94 -46.64 18.91
C GLY A 286 -9.40 -45.60 19.89
N ALA A 287 -9.65 -44.32 19.63
CA ALA A 287 -9.36 -43.22 20.58
C ALA A 287 -10.45 -43.07 21.67
N GLY A 288 -11.72 -43.32 21.34
CA GLY A 288 -12.84 -43.31 22.30
C GLY A 288 -12.80 -44.47 23.31
N MET A 289 -12.33 -45.65 22.92
CA MET A 289 -12.16 -46.81 23.81
C MET A 289 -10.95 -46.68 24.75
N GLY A 290 -9.93 -45.90 24.37
CA GLY A 290 -8.81 -45.55 25.26
C GLY A 290 -9.25 -44.68 26.45
N MET A 291 -10.28 -43.84 26.25
CA MET A 291 -10.82 -42.96 27.29
C MET A 291 -11.97 -43.63 28.09
N GLY A 292 -12.71 -44.54 27.46
CA GLY A 292 -13.75 -45.35 28.13
C GLY A 292 -13.19 -46.32 29.18
N ASN A 293 -11.99 -46.88 28.97
CA ASN A 293 -11.34 -47.76 29.96
C ASN A 293 -10.79 -47.02 31.18
N VAL A 294 -10.41 -45.75 31.05
CA VAL A 294 -9.99 -44.93 32.20
C VAL A 294 -11.20 -44.45 33.02
N MET A 295 -12.33 -44.20 32.35
CA MET A 295 -13.57 -43.78 33.02
C MET A 295 -14.33 -44.95 33.67
N GLY A 296 -14.29 -46.14 33.06
CA GLY A 296 -14.90 -47.36 33.61
C GLY A 296 -14.22 -47.88 34.89
N GLN A 297 -12.91 -47.67 35.04
CA GLN A 297 -12.17 -48.05 36.26
C GLN A 297 -12.48 -47.12 37.45
N SER A 298 -12.99 -45.91 37.20
CA SER A 298 -13.33 -44.95 38.27
C SER A 298 -14.74 -45.13 38.85
N MET A 299 -15.59 -45.94 38.21
CA MET A 299 -16.98 -46.15 38.61
C MET A 299 -17.26 -47.49 39.33
N ALA A 300 -16.26 -48.35 39.49
CA ALA A 300 -16.41 -49.68 40.10
C ALA A 300 -15.97 -49.79 41.56
N GLY A 301 -15.67 -48.67 42.24
CA GLY A 301 -15.19 -48.67 43.62
C GLY A 301 -15.94 -47.72 44.54
N GLY A 302 -16.77 -48.28 45.45
CA GLY A 302 -17.09 -47.63 46.72
C GLY A 302 -18.56 -47.50 47.06
N GLY A 303 -19.15 -48.58 47.59
CA GLY A 303 -20.34 -48.50 48.44
C GLY A 303 -19.97 -48.14 49.88
N GLY A 304 -20.70 -47.21 50.50
CA GLY A 304 -20.61 -46.86 51.92
C GLY A 304 -21.56 -45.71 52.29
N PRO A 305 -22.18 -45.71 53.48
CA PRO A 305 -23.52 -45.14 53.69
C PRO A 305 -23.55 -43.66 54.15
N ALA A 306 -24.79 -43.15 54.18
CA ALA A 306 -25.23 -41.76 54.20
C ALA A 306 -25.10 -40.96 55.52
N ALA A 307 -25.31 -39.63 55.34
CA ALA A 307 -25.81 -38.59 56.26
C ALA A 307 -24.78 -37.65 56.95
N PRO A 308 -25.15 -36.43 57.38
CA PRO A 308 -26.20 -35.51 56.89
C PRO A 308 -25.71 -34.06 56.65
N PHE A 309 -26.65 -33.28 56.13
CA PHE A 309 -26.70 -31.85 55.84
C PHE A 309 -26.21 -30.92 56.99
N GLY A 310 -25.50 -29.85 56.62
CA GLY A 310 -25.44 -28.61 57.40
C GLY A 310 -24.03 -28.04 57.64
N GLY A 311 -23.84 -26.76 57.29
CA GLY A 311 -22.74 -25.94 57.79
C GLY A 311 -22.02 -25.14 56.70
N GLY A 312 -22.23 -23.83 56.70
CA GLY A 312 -21.49 -22.88 55.88
C GLY A 312 -19.99 -22.90 56.19
N GLY A 313 -19.18 -22.66 55.16
CA GLY A 313 -17.74 -22.58 55.25
C GLY A 313 -17.19 -21.91 54.00
N GLN A 314 -16.41 -20.86 54.23
CA GLN A 314 -15.80 -19.97 53.25
C GLN A 314 -14.95 -20.73 52.23
N GLN A 315 -15.08 -20.37 50.95
CA GLN A 315 -14.12 -20.78 49.93
C GLN A 315 -12.83 -19.97 50.09
N GLN A 316 -11.77 -20.72 50.32
CA GLN A 316 -10.40 -20.30 50.44
C GLN A 316 -9.74 -20.64 49.10
N GLU A 317 -9.43 -19.62 48.30
CA GLU A 317 -8.71 -19.76 47.04
C GLU A 317 -7.24 -20.15 47.29
N ALA A 318 -6.79 -21.17 46.56
CA ALA A 318 -5.40 -21.56 46.47
C ALA A 318 -4.66 -20.68 45.44
N PRO A 319 -3.40 -20.27 45.67
CA PRO A 319 -2.75 -19.22 44.90
C PRO A 319 -2.05 -19.77 43.64
N GLN A 320 -2.35 -19.20 42.48
CA GLN A 320 -1.51 -19.33 41.29
C GLN A 320 -0.22 -18.53 41.50
N GLN A 321 0.91 -19.24 41.54
CA GLN A 321 2.26 -18.69 41.67
C GLN A 321 2.60 -17.82 40.46
N GLN A 322 2.49 -16.50 40.62
CA GLN A 322 3.12 -15.53 39.73
C GLN A 322 4.62 -15.51 39.99
N GLN A 323 5.42 -15.84 38.98
CA GLN A 323 6.87 -15.72 39.03
C GLN A 323 7.24 -14.23 39.12
N THR A 324 7.79 -13.80 40.26
CA THR A 324 8.35 -12.46 40.46
C THR A 324 9.88 -12.53 40.42
N VAL A 325 10.52 -11.47 39.95
CA VAL A 325 11.99 -11.31 39.95
C VAL A 325 12.36 -10.16 40.87
N ALA A 326 13.50 -10.23 41.58
CA ALA A 326 13.91 -9.17 42.49
C ALA A 326 14.55 -7.99 41.72
N CYS A 327 14.18 -6.77 42.09
CA CYS A 327 14.77 -5.55 41.54
C CYS A 327 16.28 -5.49 41.81
N VAL A 328 17.07 -5.18 40.77
CA VAL A 328 18.54 -5.15 40.84
C VAL A 328 19.11 -4.10 41.80
N LYS A 329 18.31 -3.10 42.20
CA LYS A 329 18.76 -1.99 43.07
C LYS A 329 18.17 -2.04 44.48
N CYS A 330 16.86 -2.26 44.62
CA CYS A 330 16.19 -2.23 45.93
C CYS A 330 15.73 -3.59 46.44
N GLY A 331 15.92 -4.67 45.67
CA GLY A 331 15.57 -6.03 46.07
C GLY A 331 14.08 -6.34 46.13
N GLN A 332 13.20 -5.37 45.87
CA GLN A 332 11.75 -5.57 45.86
C GLN A 332 11.31 -6.45 44.70
N GLN A 333 10.29 -7.29 44.92
CA GLN A 333 9.75 -8.18 43.91
C GLN A 333 9.02 -7.39 42.83
N ILE A 334 9.38 -7.62 41.57
CA ILE A 334 8.82 -6.98 40.38
C ILE A 334 8.43 -8.03 39.36
N SER A 335 7.56 -7.67 38.42
CA SER A 335 7.14 -8.57 37.35
C SER A 335 8.29 -8.82 36.35
N PRO A 336 8.42 -10.03 35.78
CA PRO A 336 9.40 -10.32 34.74
C PRO A 336 9.20 -9.39 33.52
N GLY A 337 10.28 -8.78 33.03
CA GLY A 337 10.24 -7.91 31.85
C GLY A 337 9.94 -6.42 32.12
N THR A 338 9.79 -6.01 33.39
CA THR A 338 9.55 -4.59 33.72
C THR A 338 10.79 -3.74 33.41
N LYS A 339 10.69 -2.75 32.50
CA LYS A 339 11.86 -1.93 32.08
C LYS A 339 12.42 -1.06 33.21
N PHE A 340 11.58 -0.60 34.13
CA PHE A 340 11.95 0.20 35.30
C PHE A 340 11.23 -0.35 36.53
N CYS A 341 11.90 -0.35 37.69
CA CYS A 341 11.28 -0.83 38.93
C CYS A 341 10.18 0.15 39.40
N PRO A 342 8.93 -0.31 39.58
CA PRO A 342 7.84 0.55 40.03
C PRO A 342 8.00 1.07 41.47
N HIS A 343 8.90 0.48 42.28
CA HIS A 343 9.14 0.89 43.66
C HIS A 343 10.29 1.89 43.83
N CYS A 344 11.34 1.83 43.00
CA CYS A 344 12.53 2.69 43.17
C CYS A 344 12.98 3.41 41.88
N GLY A 345 12.28 3.20 40.77
CA GLY A 345 12.52 3.88 39.49
C GLY A 345 13.76 3.41 38.71
N SER A 346 14.54 2.45 39.19
CA SER A 346 15.77 2.04 38.50
C SER A 346 15.50 1.14 37.29
N PRO A 347 16.21 1.32 36.17
CA PRO A 347 16.09 0.44 35.00
C PRO A 347 16.50 -1.00 35.34
N GLN A 348 15.78 -1.98 34.80
CA GLN A 348 16.00 -3.42 35.07
C GLN A 348 16.45 -4.20 33.82
N VAL A 349 16.48 -3.55 32.66
CA VAL A 349 16.95 -4.17 31.41
C VAL A 349 18.48 -4.19 31.43
N GLN A 350 19.07 -5.38 31.59
CA GLN A 350 20.51 -5.57 31.35
C GLN A 350 20.67 -5.93 29.87
N GLU A 351 21.37 -5.09 29.11
CA GLU A 351 21.69 -5.34 27.70
C GLU A 351 22.42 -6.69 27.55
N SER A 352 21.80 -7.61 26.83
CA SER A 352 22.36 -8.92 26.47
C SER A 352 22.62 -8.99 24.98
N GLU A 353 23.78 -9.50 24.59
CA GLU A 353 24.15 -9.76 23.19
C GLU A 353 24.16 -11.28 22.95
N PRO A 354 23.66 -11.74 21.80
CA PRO A 354 23.68 -13.16 21.47
C PRO A 354 25.12 -13.64 21.20
N CYS A 355 25.48 -14.80 21.77
CA CYS A 355 26.75 -15.45 21.50
C CYS A 355 26.82 -15.88 20.03
N GLY A 356 27.85 -15.42 19.29
CA GLY A 356 28.02 -15.75 17.88
C GLY A 356 28.23 -17.25 17.59
N SER A 357 28.62 -18.04 18.59
CA SER A 357 28.87 -19.48 18.40
C SER A 357 27.68 -20.39 18.74
N CYS A 358 26.88 -20.08 19.77
CA CYS A 358 25.76 -20.94 20.19
C CYS A 358 24.40 -20.23 20.24
N GLY A 359 24.34 -18.92 20.02
CA GLY A 359 23.11 -18.13 20.05
C GLY A 359 22.57 -17.83 21.46
N ALA A 360 23.23 -18.30 22.53
CA ALA A 360 22.81 -18.01 23.91
C ALA A 360 22.90 -16.50 24.20
N SER A 361 21.93 -15.96 24.95
CA SER A 361 21.92 -14.55 25.34
C SER A 361 22.93 -14.31 26.46
N VAL A 362 24.04 -13.63 26.14
CA VAL A 362 25.14 -13.38 27.07
C VAL A 362 25.15 -11.90 27.47
N LYS A 363 25.43 -11.61 28.74
CA LYS A 363 25.53 -10.24 29.23
C LYS A 363 26.69 -9.49 28.53
N LYS A 364 26.42 -8.27 28.05
CA LYS A 364 27.40 -7.42 27.36
C LYS A 364 28.66 -7.22 28.21
N GLY A 365 29.84 -7.50 27.64
CA GLY A 365 31.15 -7.36 28.29
C GLY A 365 31.77 -8.65 28.88
N MET A 366 31.13 -9.81 28.73
CA MET A 366 31.71 -11.11 29.14
C MET A 366 32.74 -11.61 28.11
N LYS A 367 33.96 -11.90 28.56
CA LYS A 367 35.06 -12.41 27.70
C LYS A 367 34.85 -13.85 27.21
N PHE A 368 34.00 -14.62 27.87
CA PHE A 368 33.69 -16.01 27.53
C PHE A 368 32.19 -16.25 27.71
N CYS A 369 31.60 -17.01 26.80
CA CYS A 369 30.22 -17.44 26.90
C CYS A 369 30.07 -18.47 28.03
N PRO A 370 29.20 -18.25 29.03
CA PRO A 370 29.01 -19.17 30.15
C PRO A 370 28.32 -20.49 29.73
N GLU A 371 27.63 -20.52 28.59
CA GLU A 371 26.90 -21.70 28.11
C GLU A 371 27.77 -22.63 27.24
N CYS A 372 28.62 -22.08 26.36
CA CYS A 372 29.41 -22.90 25.42
C CYS A 372 30.92 -22.74 25.57
N GLY A 373 31.41 -21.88 26.46
CA GLY A 373 32.83 -21.63 26.67
C GLY A 373 33.52 -20.85 25.54
N ALA A 374 32.80 -20.47 24.48
CA ALA A 374 33.37 -19.73 23.37
C ALA A 374 33.87 -18.34 23.83
N LYS A 375 35.08 -17.98 23.41
CA LYS A 375 35.68 -16.68 23.69
C LYS A 375 34.98 -15.63 22.85
N MET A 376 34.37 -14.64 23.51
CA MET A 376 33.69 -13.53 22.83
C MET A 376 34.74 -12.45 22.57
N ASP A 377 34.83 -11.98 21.33
CA ASP A 377 35.85 -11.02 20.93
C ASP A 377 35.77 -9.73 21.76
N ALA A 378 36.96 -9.28 22.15
CA ALA A 378 37.18 -8.22 23.11
C ALA A 378 36.51 -6.91 22.67
N GLY A 379 36.16 -6.10 23.67
CA GLY A 379 35.62 -4.74 23.51
C GLY A 379 36.44 -3.86 22.55
N PRO A 380 35.92 -2.65 22.27
CA PRO A 380 36.32 -1.85 21.13
C PRO A 380 37.84 -1.67 21.03
N LYS A 381 38.41 -2.05 19.87
CA LYS A 381 39.82 -1.83 19.59
C LYS A 381 40.06 -0.33 19.45
N THR A 382 40.95 0.23 20.27
CA THR A 382 41.39 1.62 20.14
C THR A 382 42.66 1.70 19.28
N CYS A 383 42.78 2.75 18.47
CA CYS A 383 43.96 3.00 17.67
C CYS A 383 45.20 3.22 18.57
N GLY A 384 46.24 2.40 18.40
CA GLY A 384 47.46 2.49 19.21
C GLY A 384 48.22 3.83 19.12
N LYS A 385 47.95 4.66 18.09
CA LYS A 385 48.62 5.96 17.89
C LYS A 385 47.81 7.16 18.38
N CYS A 386 46.50 7.19 18.16
CA CYS A 386 45.66 8.35 18.49
C CYS A 386 44.61 8.09 19.57
N GLY A 387 44.46 6.84 20.03
CA GLY A 387 43.50 6.46 21.06
C GLY A 387 42.05 6.39 20.59
N GLU A 388 41.75 6.74 19.34
CA GLU A 388 40.39 6.75 18.79
C GLU A 388 39.82 5.34 18.68
N GLU A 389 38.52 5.19 18.96
CA GLU A 389 37.81 3.93 18.89
C GLU A 389 37.67 3.47 17.42
N LEU A 390 38.18 2.29 17.08
CA LEU A 390 38.11 1.74 15.73
C LEU A 390 36.82 0.97 15.56
N ALA A 391 36.04 1.33 14.53
CA ALA A 391 34.85 0.59 14.15
C ALA A 391 35.23 -0.86 13.72
N PRO A 392 34.38 -1.86 14.03
CA PRO A 392 34.67 -3.25 13.73
C PRO A 392 34.93 -3.47 12.23
N GLY A 393 36.04 -4.13 11.89
CA GLY A 393 36.42 -4.45 10.51
C GLY A 393 37.16 -3.36 9.74
N THR A 394 37.49 -2.22 10.36
CA THR A 394 38.29 -1.17 9.72
C THR A 394 39.76 -1.58 9.58
N LYS A 395 40.35 -1.42 8.38
CA LYS A 395 41.77 -1.70 8.12
C LYS A 395 42.70 -0.54 8.48
N PHE A 396 42.15 0.68 8.58
CA PHE A 396 42.88 1.91 8.88
C PHE A 396 42.04 2.78 9.82
N CYS A 397 42.70 3.48 10.73
CA CYS A 397 42.08 4.47 11.59
C CYS A 397 41.55 5.64 10.76
N ALA A 398 40.26 5.95 10.89
CA ALA A 398 39.62 7.06 10.19
C ALA A 398 40.17 8.43 10.61
N ASN A 399 40.72 8.55 11.82
CA ASN A 399 41.24 9.81 12.35
C ASN A 399 42.71 10.06 11.95
N CYS A 400 43.59 9.07 12.14
CA CYS A 400 45.04 9.28 11.93
C CYS A 400 45.65 8.46 10.77
N GLY A 401 44.84 7.68 10.04
CA GLY A 401 45.27 6.89 8.87
C GLY A 401 46.21 5.71 9.19
N THR A 402 46.50 5.44 10.46
CA THR A 402 47.38 4.33 10.86
C THR A 402 46.64 3.01 10.68
N PRO A 403 47.26 1.95 10.13
CA PRO A 403 46.62 0.65 9.99
C PRO A 403 46.12 0.13 11.36
N ALA A 404 44.93 -0.43 11.35
CA ALA A 404 44.31 -1.05 12.51
C ALA A 404 44.96 -2.43 12.73
N GLU A 405 45.72 -2.59 13.82
CA GLU A 405 46.27 -3.89 14.26
C GLU A 405 45.25 -4.76 15.02
#